data_AF-A0A8T0WKZ4-F1
#
_entry.id   AF-A0A8T0WKZ4-F1
#
_cell.length_a   1.000
_cell.length_b   1.000
_cell.length_c   1.000
_cell.angle_alpha   90.00
_cell.angle_beta   90.00
_cell.angle_gamma   90.00
#
_symmetry.space_group_name_H-M   'P 1'
#
loop_
_entity.id
_entity.type
_entity.pdbx_description
1 polymer ?
#
loop_
_entity_poly.entity_id
_entity_poly.type
_entity_poly.pdbx_seq_one_letter_code
_entity_poly.pdbx_strand_id
1 'polypeptide(L)'
;MERASRSVSSVKPSCGSLPSAKPSCGLDEVSPADASRHLAQCIVLDIVHITEQGIDPAGKIVVPVLVDKIWCAYMFDIQCTMIYVLDPAHSEYRYPVHMEIHKMLLQSLSNCLDCFFDGWSLQPINRWVIAYPKLGPNDWAQDDCWIVMFHYARNYNGAKLEDELNKANIPSIRHSLLRDILLMEDNDAVLPETLLKCLQN
;
A
#
# COMPACT_ATOMS: atom_id res chain seq x y z
N MET A 1 -25.77 24.23 -59.90
CA MET A 1 -27.11 24.85 -59.70
C MET A 1 -28.00 23.78 -59.10
N GLU A 2 -27.96 23.58 -57.78
CA GLU A 2 -28.70 24.31 -56.74
C GLU A 2 -30.12 23.74 -56.54
N ARG A 3 -30.32 23.05 -55.41
CA ARG A 3 -31.62 22.97 -54.74
C ARG A 3 -31.45 22.45 -53.32
N ALA A 4 -31.67 23.33 -52.34
CA ALA A 4 -32.63 23.09 -51.26
C ALA A 4 -32.63 24.31 -50.32
N SER A 5 -33.59 25.20 -50.55
CA SER A 5 -34.01 26.21 -49.58
C SER A 5 -34.96 25.54 -48.56
N ARG A 6 -34.72 25.73 -47.26
CA ARG A 6 -35.78 25.69 -46.24
C ARG A 6 -35.63 26.87 -45.31
N SER A 7 -36.71 27.65 -45.27
CA SER A 7 -36.95 28.85 -44.48
C SER A 7 -37.36 28.52 -43.05
N VAL A 8 -36.89 29.36 -42.12
CA VAL A 8 -37.26 29.44 -40.70
C VAL A 8 -38.33 30.52 -40.51
N SER A 9 -39.28 30.32 -39.57
CA SER A 9 -40.06 31.33 -38.83
C SER A 9 -41.29 30.66 -38.18
N SER A 10 -41.77 30.92 -36.95
CA SER A 10 -41.35 31.75 -35.81
C SER A 10 -42.31 31.50 -34.62
N VAL A 11 -41.72 31.29 -33.43
CA VAL A 11 -42.05 31.79 -32.06
C VAL A 11 -43.46 31.63 -31.39
N LYS A 12 -43.42 30.85 -30.28
CA LYS A 12 -43.94 30.96 -28.87
C LYS A 12 -45.24 31.73 -28.51
N PRO A 13 -45.86 31.35 -27.37
CA PRO A 13 -45.65 32.19 -26.17
C PRO A 13 -45.37 31.43 -24.87
N SER A 14 -44.84 32.18 -23.90
CA SER A 14 -44.44 31.84 -22.52
C SER A 14 -45.56 32.00 -21.50
N CYS A 15 -45.45 31.31 -20.35
CA CYS A 15 -45.62 31.91 -19.01
C CYS A 15 -44.97 31.00 -17.97
N GLY A 16 -44.22 31.57 -17.02
CA GLY A 16 -43.31 30.84 -16.13
C GLY A 16 -43.76 30.70 -14.68
N SER A 17 -42.90 30.04 -13.89
CA SER A 17 -42.71 30.19 -12.43
C SER A 17 -41.48 29.38 -11.99
N LEU A 18 -40.57 29.99 -11.23
CA LEU A 18 -39.46 29.40 -10.44
C LEU A 18 -39.82 29.51 -8.93
N PRO A 19 -39.10 28.88 -7.98
CA PRO A 19 -38.79 27.47 -7.80
C PRO A 19 -39.33 26.94 -6.43
N SER A 20 -39.55 25.62 -6.29
CA SER A 20 -39.70 24.99 -4.96
C SER A 20 -38.50 24.10 -4.70
N ALA A 21 -37.57 24.57 -3.87
CA ALA A 21 -36.43 23.79 -3.40
C ALA A 21 -36.93 22.59 -2.58
N LYS A 22 -36.57 21.38 -3.01
CA LYS A 22 -36.46 20.19 -2.16
C LYS A 22 -34.98 19.82 -2.11
N PRO A 23 -34.37 19.63 -0.93
CA PRO A 23 -33.03 19.07 -0.87
C PRO A 23 -33.13 17.58 -1.18
N SER A 24 -32.68 17.15 -2.36
CA SER A 24 -32.32 15.75 -2.54
C SER A 24 -30.97 15.57 -1.85
N CYS A 25 -30.97 14.99 -0.66
CA CYS A 25 -29.78 14.33 -0.13
C CYS A 25 -29.44 13.18 -1.07
N GLY A 26 -28.69 13.49 -2.14
CA GLY A 26 -27.87 12.52 -2.82
C GLY A 26 -26.72 12.22 -1.88
N LEU A 27 -26.85 11.13 -1.12
CA LEU A 27 -25.65 10.38 -0.78
C LEU A 27 -25.20 9.80 -2.11
N ASP A 28 -24.25 10.47 -2.77
CA ASP A 28 -23.54 9.86 -3.89
C ASP A 28 -23.01 8.53 -3.37
N GLU A 29 -23.56 7.43 -3.87
CA GLU A 29 -22.99 6.10 -3.66
C GLU A 29 -21.59 6.13 -4.24
N VAL A 30 -20.61 6.34 -3.37
CA VAL A 30 -19.20 6.21 -3.72
C VAL A 30 -19.01 4.77 -4.18
N SER A 31 -18.68 4.61 -5.47
CA SER A 31 -18.31 3.33 -6.04
C SER A 31 -17.26 2.64 -5.15
N PRO A 32 -17.34 1.31 -4.91
CA PRO A 32 -16.32 0.58 -4.16
C PRO A 32 -14.89 0.80 -4.70
N ALA A 33 -14.78 1.13 -6.00
CA ALA A 33 -13.51 1.48 -6.64
C ALA A 33 -12.99 2.87 -6.25
N ASP A 34 -13.86 3.84 -5.97
CA ASP A 34 -13.46 5.20 -5.56
C ASP A 34 -13.14 5.28 -4.06
N ALA A 35 -13.79 4.46 -3.23
CA ALA A 35 -13.44 4.30 -1.82
C ALA A 35 -12.01 3.70 -1.65
N SER A 36 -11.58 2.86 -2.59
CA SER A 36 -10.25 2.24 -2.57
C SER A 36 -9.10 3.24 -2.83
N ARG A 37 -9.36 4.36 -3.51
CA ARG A 37 -8.34 5.40 -3.78
C ARG A 37 -7.94 6.20 -2.56
N HIS A 38 -8.82 6.33 -1.56
CA HIS A 38 -8.57 7.12 -0.35
C HIS A 38 -7.96 6.32 0.81
N LEU A 39 -7.91 4.98 0.71
CA LEU A 39 -7.47 4.14 1.82
C LEU A 39 -5.97 3.80 1.76
N ALA A 40 -5.39 3.62 0.58
CA ALA A 40 -3.99 3.24 0.42
C ALA A 40 -3.05 4.46 0.39
N GLN A 41 -2.73 5.02 1.56
CA GLN A 41 -1.55 5.87 1.70
C GLN A 41 -0.32 4.95 1.72
N CYS A 42 0.38 4.85 0.60
CA CYS A 42 1.64 4.12 0.51
C CYS A 42 2.76 5.06 0.98
N ILE A 43 3.36 4.76 2.12
CA ILE A 43 4.73 5.21 2.39
C ILE A 43 5.59 4.14 1.76
N VAL A 44 6.32 4.48 0.69
CA VAL A 44 7.41 3.61 0.22
C VAL A 44 8.49 3.69 1.30
N LEU A 45 8.46 2.76 2.25
CA LEU A 45 9.67 2.47 3.00
C LEU A 45 10.54 1.70 2.01
N ASP A 46 11.72 2.24 1.70
CA ASP A 46 12.77 1.50 1.01
C ASP A 46 13.21 0.34 1.91
N ILE A 47 12.41 -0.73 1.95
CA ILE A 47 12.94 -2.08 2.12
C ILE A 47 13.06 -2.65 0.70
N VAL A 48 13.75 -1.89 -0.14
CA VAL A 48 14.42 -2.42 -1.31
C VAL A 48 15.87 -2.47 -0.87
N HIS A 49 16.43 -3.68 -0.79
CA HIS A 49 17.88 -3.80 -0.65
C HIS A 49 18.48 -3.40 -2.01
N ILE A 50 18.51 -2.11 -2.33
CA ILE A 50 19.16 -1.60 -3.54
C ILE A 50 20.65 -1.72 -3.27
N THR A 51 21.25 -2.78 -3.79
CA THR A 51 22.71 -2.89 -3.84
C THR A 51 23.24 -1.86 -4.84
N GLU A 52 24.53 -1.53 -4.76
CA GLU A 52 25.20 -0.65 -5.75
C GLU A 52 25.09 -1.16 -7.21
N GLN A 53 24.57 -2.39 -7.42
CA GLN A 53 24.34 -3.02 -8.72
C GLN A 53 22.85 -3.12 -9.13
N GLY A 54 21.90 -2.63 -8.32
CA GLY A 54 20.46 -2.69 -8.57
C GLY A 54 19.64 -3.29 -7.42
N ILE A 55 18.39 -3.68 -7.68
CA ILE A 55 17.51 -4.38 -6.71
C ILE A 55 18.20 -5.65 -6.19
N ASP A 56 18.00 -5.96 -4.91
CA ASP A 56 18.41 -7.17 -4.18
C ASP A 56 18.65 -8.38 -5.11
N PRO A 57 19.79 -9.10 -5.02
CA PRO A 57 20.00 -10.35 -5.75
C PRO A 57 18.94 -11.43 -5.47
N ALA A 58 18.13 -11.34 -4.41
CA ALA A 58 16.95 -12.18 -4.20
C ALA A 58 15.66 -11.66 -4.88
N GLY A 59 15.68 -10.44 -5.43
CA GLY A 59 14.59 -9.84 -6.21
C GLY A 59 13.35 -9.50 -5.39
N LYS A 60 13.50 -9.18 -4.10
CA LYS A 60 12.38 -8.85 -3.21
C LYS A 60 12.19 -7.34 -3.07
N ILE A 61 10.95 -6.89 -3.21
CA ILE A 61 10.52 -5.51 -2.96
C ILE A 61 9.38 -5.54 -1.96
N VAL A 62 9.48 -4.79 -0.86
CA VAL A 62 8.39 -4.67 0.11
C VAL A 62 7.75 -3.28 0.01
N VAL A 63 6.44 -3.25 -0.18
CA VAL A 63 5.65 -2.01 -0.25
C VAL A 63 4.70 -1.92 0.94
N PRO A 64 4.94 -1.00 1.90
CA PRO A 64 4.01 -0.72 2.99
C PRO A 64 2.76 -0.01 2.49
N VAL A 65 1.60 -0.42 2.99
CA VAL A 65 0.30 0.18 2.67
C VAL A 65 -0.56 0.25 3.92
N LEU A 66 -1.11 1.43 4.20
CA LEU A 66 -2.13 1.58 5.23
C LEU A 66 -3.49 1.11 4.67
N VAL A 67 -4.18 0.17 5.33
CA VAL A 67 -5.51 -0.33 4.92
C VAL A 67 -6.43 -0.35 6.14
N ASP A 68 -7.48 0.47 6.14
CA ASP A 68 -8.40 0.65 7.27
C ASP A 68 -7.69 0.95 8.60
N LYS A 69 -6.69 1.84 8.56
CA LYS A 69 -5.85 2.23 9.71
C LYS A 69 -4.98 1.10 10.27
N ILE A 70 -4.81 0.01 9.53
CA ILE A 70 -3.87 -1.07 9.84
C ILE A 70 -2.74 -1.02 8.82
N TRP A 71 -1.50 -1.00 9.31
CA TRP A 71 -0.33 -1.12 8.44
C TRP A 71 -0.21 -2.55 7.92
N CYS A 72 -0.18 -2.69 6.61
CA CYS A 72 0.11 -3.94 5.90
C CYS A 72 1.36 -3.75 5.04
N ALA A 73 1.90 -4.84 4.53
CA ALA A 73 2.96 -4.79 3.51
C ALA A 73 2.72 -5.81 2.40
N TYR A 74 3.18 -5.47 1.20
CA TYR A 74 3.15 -6.32 0.01
C TYR A 74 4.58 -6.65 -0.37
N MET A 75 4.99 -7.89 -0.15
CA MET A 75 6.31 -8.37 -0.53
C MET A 75 6.23 -9.02 -1.91
N PHE A 76 6.80 -8.35 -2.91
CA PHE A 76 6.96 -8.84 -4.27
C PHE A 76 8.24 -9.66 -4.35
N ASP A 77 8.12 -10.94 -4.64
CA ASP A 77 9.24 -11.81 -5.01
C ASP A 77 9.25 -11.91 -6.54
N ILE A 78 10.08 -11.08 -7.17
CA ILE A 78 10.15 -10.94 -8.63
C ILE A 78 10.65 -12.23 -9.27
N GLN A 79 11.53 -12.97 -8.60
CA GLN A 79 12.10 -14.22 -9.12
C GLN A 79 11.06 -15.33 -9.16
N CYS A 80 10.32 -15.52 -8.07
CA CYS A 80 9.30 -16.55 -7.97
C CYS A 80 7.96 -16.11 -8.59
N THR A 81 7.83 -14.85 -8.99
CA THR A 81 6.56 -14.27 -9.47
C THR A 81 5.45 -14.39 -8.42
N MET A 82 5.80 -14.13 -7.15
CA MET A 82 4.92 -14.27 -5.99
C MET A 82 4.69 -12.92 -5.31
N ILE A 83 3.46 -12.68 -4.81
CA ILE A 83 3.16 -11.54 -3.95
C ILE A 83 2.68 -12.09 -2.61
N TYR A 84 3.32 -11.69 -1.53
CA TYR A 84 2.91 -12.03 -0.17
C TYR A 84 2.25 -10.80 0.48
N VAL A 85 1.01 -10.97 0.93
CA VAL A 85 0.26 -9.96 1.68
C VAL A 85 0.52 -10.16 3.17
N LEU A 86 1.30 -9.27 3.76
CA LEU A 86 1.69 -9.29 5.17
C LEU A 86 0.73 -8.37 5.95
N ASP A 87 -0.33 -8.97 6.51
CA ASP A 87 -1.39 -8.24 7.22
C ASP A 87 -1.47 -8.68 8.70
N PRO A 88 -1.14 -7.78 9.65
CA PRO A 88 -1.37 -8.01 11.08
C PRO A 88 -2.84 -8.30 11.42
N ALA A 89 -3.78 -7.77 10.66
CA ALA A 89 -5.22 -7.96 10.88
C ALA A 89 -5.81 -9.05 9.98
N HIS A 90 -5.02 -10.10 9.69
CA HIS A 90 -5.40 -11.19 8.78
C HIS A 90 -6.85 -11.64 8.95
N SER A 91 -7.62 -11.55 7.87
CA SER A 91 -9.03 -11.90 7.86
C SER A 91 -9.54 -12.19 6.46
N GLU A 92 -10.40 -13.20 6.32
CA GLU A 92 -11.10 -13.51 5.07
C GLU A 92 -11.91 -12.31 4.53
N TYR A 93 -12.39 -11.44 5.42
CA TYR A 93 -13.14 -10.24 5.03
C TYR A 93 -12.27 -9.18 4.36
N ARG A 94 -10.97 -9.15 4.65
CA ARG A 94 -10.00 -8.19 4.09
C ARG A 94 -9.37 -8.69 2.80
N TYR A 95 -9.40 -10.00 2.58
CA TYR A 95 -8.78 -10.62 1.39
C TYR A 95 -9.24 -10.00 0.06
N PRO A 96 -10.55 -9.75 -0.20
CA PRO A 96 -10.98 -9.11 -1.44
C PRO A 96 -10.40 -7.70 -1.65
N VAL A 97 -10.18 -6.93 -0.58
CA VAL A 97 -9.55 -5.60 -0.66
C VAL A 97 -8.09 -5.74 -1.09
N HIS A 98 -7.36 -6.70 -0.50
CA HIS A 98 -5.98 -6.98 -0.90
C HIS A 98 -5.86 -7.45 -2.36
N MET A 99 -6.87 -8.16 -2.87
CA MET A 99 -6.98 -8.59 -4.26
C MET A 99 -7.16 -7.45 -5.27
N GLU A 100 -7.55 -6.25 -4.83
CA GLU A 100 -7.55 -5.06 -5.69
C GLU A 100 -6.29 -4.22 -5.50
N ILE A 101 -5.80 -4.09 -4.27
CA ILE A 101 -4.60 -3.31 -3.97
C ILE A 101 -3.36 -3.87 -4.68
N HIS A 102 -3.15 -5.20 -4.69
CA HIS A 102 -1.95 -5.75 -5.32
C HIS A 102 -1.88 -5.45 -6.83
N LYS A 103 -3.03 -5.34 -7.52
CA LYS A 103 -3.09 -4.98 -8.95
C LYS A 103 -2.61 -3.55 -9.15
N MET A 104 -3.08 -2.63 -8.30
CA MET A 104 -2.68 -1.23 -8.34
C MET A 104 -1.18 -1.08 -8.08
N LEU A 105 -0.66 -1.78 -7.07
CA LEU A 105 0.76 -1.75 -6.74
C LEU A 105 1.62 -2.36 -7.85
N LEU A 106 1.26 -3.53 -8.36
CA LEU A 106 2.02 -4.21 -9.42
C LEU A 106 2.03 -3.39 -10.72
N GLN A 107 0.91 -2.80 -11.10
CA GLN A 107 0.84 -1.91 -12.26
C GLN A 107 1.73 -0.67 -12.07
N SER A 108 1.69 -0.07 -10.87
CA SER A 108 2.53 1.10 -10.56
C SER A 108 4.01 0.74 -10.60
N LEU A 109 4.38 -0.41 -10.03
CA LEU A 109 5.75 -0.92 -10.05
C LEU A 109 6.22 -1.20 -11.49
N SER A 110 5.38 -1.82 -12.32
CA SER A 110 5.68 -2.04 -13.74
C SER A 110 5.94 -0.72 -14.46
N ASN A 111 5.05 0.26 -14.29
CA ASN A 111 5.22 1.57 -14.91
C ASN A 111 6.51 2.25 -14.46
N CYS A 112 6.87 2.16 -13.16
CA CYS A 112 8.13 2.70 -12.67
C CYS A 112 9.33 2.02 -13.34
N LEU A 113 9.32 0.69 -13.43
CA LEU A 113 10.41 -0.06 -14.06
C LEU A 113 10.56 0.32 -15.54
N ASP A 114 9.45 0.38 -16.28
CA ASP A 114 9.44 0.77 -17.69
C ASP A 114 9.92 2.22 -17.91
N CYS A 115 9.71 3.13 -16.95
CA CYS A 115 10.13 4.54 -17.09
C CYS A 115 11.60 4.78 -16.73
N PHE A 116 12.16 4.02 -15.79
CA PHE A 116 13.46 4.33 -15.19
C PHE A 116 14.55 3.31 -15.54
N PHE A 117 14.20 2.11 -16.01
CA PHE A 117 15.15 1.02 -16.17
C PHE A 117 14.99 0.30 -17.51
N ASP A 118 15.77 0.72 -18.51
CA ASP A 118 15.75 0.11 -19.84
C ASP A 118 16.01 -1.40 -19.79
N GLY A 119 15.14 -2.18 -20.45
CA GLY A 119 15.24 -3.64 -20.53
C GLY A 119 14.72 -4.39 -19.30
N TRP A 120 14.28 -3.67 -18.25
CA TRP A 120 13.59 -4.30 -17.13
C TRP A 120 12.11 -4.44 -17.44
N SER A 121 11.55 -5.62 -17.20
CA SER A 121 10.11 -5.84 -17.33
C SER A 121 9.66 -6.90 -16.32
N LEU A 122 8.47 -6.69 -15.74
CA LEU A 122 7.84 -7.66 -14.87
C LEU A 122 6.99 -8.63 -15.69
N GLN A 123 6.72 -9.80 -15.10
CA GLN A 123 5.72 -10.70 -15.66
C GLN A 123 4.34 -10.02 -15.64
N PRO A 124 3.48 -10.27 -16.65
CA PRO A 124 2.11 -9.77 -16.66
C PRO A 124 1.35 -10.15 -15.38
N ILE A 125 0.43 -9.28 -14.94
CA ILE A 125 -0.33 -9.41 -13.67
C ILE A 125 -0.93 -10.82 -13.48
N ASN A 126 -1.46 -11.43 -14.54
CA ASN A 126 -2.10 -12.74 -14.48
C ASN A 126 -1.15 -13.94 -14.23
N ARG A 127 0.16 -13.71 -14.23
CA ARG A 127 1.17 -14.73 -13.91
C ARG A 127 1.61 -14.71 -12.45
N TRP A 128 1.27 -13.65 -11.72
CA TRP A 128 1.63 -13.54 -10.32
C TRP A 128 0.71 -14.37 -9.46
N VAL A 129 1.30 -15.14 -8.55
CA VAL A 129 0.56 -15.90 -7.54
C VAL A 129 0.57 -15.10 -6.24
N ILE A 130 -0.59 -15.05 -5.57
CA ILE A 130 -0.75 -14.26 -4.36
C ILE A 130 -0.91 -15.20 -3.18
N ALA A 131 -0.12 -14.96 -2.14
CA ALA A 131 -0.21 -15.64 -0.86
C ALA A 131 -0.68 -14.66 0.21
N TYR A 132 -1.67 -15.07 1.00
CA TYR A 132 -2.18 -14.32 2.15
C TYR A 132 -1.99 -15.12 3.44
N PRO A 133 -0.73 -15.27 3.90
CA PRO A 133 -0.42 -16.13 5.02
C PRO A 133 -0.92 -15.55 6.35
N LYS A 134 -1.35 -16.43 7.25
CA LYS A 134 -1.58 -16.08 8.65
C LYS A 134 -0.27 -16.21 9.41
N LEU A 135 0.33 -15.08 9.76
CA LEU A 135 1.68 -15.02 10.36
C LEU A 135 1.67 -14.83 11.88
N GLY A 136 0.50 -14.60 12.48
CA GLY A 136 0.35 -14.41 13.91
C GLY A 136 -1.11 -14.46 14.37
N PRO A 137 -1.38 -14.18 15.65
CA PRO A 137 -2.73 -14.01 16.16
C PRO A 137 -3.43 -12.80 15.53
N ASN A 138 -4.77 -12.81 15.53
CA ASN A 138 -5.61 -11.77 14.92
C ASN A 138 -5.97 -10.64 15.90
N ASP A 139 -5.45 -10.67 17.12
CA ASP A 139 -5.87 -9.81 18.24
C ASP A 139 -4.74 -8.88 18.72
N TRP A 140 -3.90 -8.45 17.78
CA TRP A 140 -2.93 -7.39 18.04
C TRP A 140 -3.63 -6.09 18.42
N ALA A 141 -3.03 -5.33 19.33
CA ALA A 141 -3.47 -3.98 19.57
C ALA A 141 -3.30 -3.17 18.27
N GLN A 142 -4.29 -2.35 17.92
CA GLN A 142 -4.22 -1.53 16.72
C GLN A 142 -2.96 -0.64 16.71
N ASP A 143 -2.57 -0.13 17.88
CA ASP A 143 -1.36 0.70 18.06
C ASP A 143 -0.04 -0.07 17.81
N ASP A 144 -0.09 -1.40 17.78
CA ASP A 144 1.06 -2.27 17.50
C ASP A 144 1.09 -2.75 16.04
N CYS A 145 0.08 -2.44 15.22
CA CYS A 145 0.02 -2.99 13.85
C CYS A 145 1.25 -2.62 13.01
N TRP A 146 1.83 -1.44 13.20
CA TRP A 146 3.01 -1.00 12.47
C TRP A 146 4.27 -1.78 12.87
N ILE A 147 4.46 -2.08 14.17
CA ILE A 147 5.63 -2.84 14.63
C ILE A 147 5.50 -4.32 14.24
N VAL A 148 4.28 -4.87 14.28
CA VAL A 148 3.97 -6.22 13.80
C VAL A 148 4.22 -6.33 12.30
N MET A 149 3.71 -5.39 11.50
CA MET A 149 3.93 -5.35 10.05
C MET A 149 5.41 -5.24 9.71
N PHE A 150 6.14 -4.35 10.39
CA PHE A 150 7.59 -4.19 10.17
C PHE A 150 8.35 -5.48 10.50
N HIS A 151 7.98 -6.16 11.59
CA HIS A 151 8.56 -7.46 11.93
C HIS A 151 8.27 -8.52 10.86
N TYR A 152 7.06 -8.56 10.31
CA TYR A 152 6.73 -9.45 9.19
C TYR A 152 7.58 -9.14 7.96
N ALA A 153 7.69 -7.87 7.58
CA ALA A 153 8.47 -7.44 6.42
C ALA A 153 9.96 -7.82 6.54
N ARG A 154 10.54 -7.72 7.75
CA ARG A 154 11.96 -8.02 7.99
C ARG A 154 12.26 -9.52 8.08
N ASN A 155 11.35 -10.30 8.63
CA ASN A 155 11.64 -11.68 9.05
C ASN A 155 10.86 -12.74 8.26
N TYR A 156 9.94 -12.36 7.37
CA TYR A 156 9.23 -13.32 6.54
C TYR A 156 10.02 -13.64 5.27
N ASN A 157 10.38 -14.91 5.09
CA ASN A 157 11.21 -15.34 3.96
C ASN A 157 10.42 -15.88 2.75
N GLY A 158 9.08 -15.83 2.81
CA GLY A 158 8.19 -16.44 1.81
C GLY A 158 7.62 -17.80 2.22
N ALA A 159 8.17 -18.43 3.26
CA ALA A 159 7.66 -19.68 3.81
C ALA A 159 7.24 -19.53 5.28
N LYS A 160 8.09 -18.89 6.09
CA LYS A 160 7.85 -18.69 7.53
C LYS A 160 8.46 -17.38 8.02
N LEU A 161 8.06 -16.97 9.21
CA LEU A 161 8.82 -15.99 9.99
C LEU A 161 10.07 -16.69 10.54
N GLU A 162 11.24 -16.11 10.30
CA GLU A 162 12.52 -16.59 10.83
C GLU A 162 12.62 -16.32 12.33
N ASP A 163 12.13 -15.15 12.75
CA ASP A 163 12.00 -14.76 14.14
C ASP A 163 10.52 -14.76 14.57
N GLU A 164 10.20 -15.52 15.60
CA GLU A 164 8.84 -15.61 16.13
C GLU A 164 8.38 -14.29 16.76
N LEU A 165 7.12 -13.94 16.52
CA LEU A 165 6.48 -12.75 17.06
C LEU A 165 5.42 -13.14 18.10
N ASN A 166 5.49 -12.54 19.30
CA ASN A 166 4.48 -12.72 20.34
C ASN A 166 4.28 -11.42 21.13
N LYS A 167 3.18 -11.32 21.89
CA LYS A 167 2.87 -10.08 22.62
C LYS A 167 3.96 -9.69 23.64
N ALA A 168 4.72 -10.65 24.16
CA ALA A 168 5.76 -10.40 25.16
C ALA A 168 7.02 -9.77 24.56
N ASN A 169 7.33 -10.03 23.28
CA ASN A 169 8.55 -9.52 22.63
C ASN A 169 8.36 -8.19 21.89
N ILE A 170 7.12 -7.72 21.67
CA ILE A 170 6.83 -6.42 21.03
C ILE A 170 7.63 -5.25 21.64
N PRO A 171 7.72 -5.06 22.97
CA PRO A 171 8.51 -3.97 23.55
C PRO A 171 10.00 -4.04 23.19
N SER A 172 10.57 -5.25 23.16
CA SER A 172 11.97 -5.48 22.78
C SER A 172 12.19 -5.16 21.31
N ILE A 173 11.30 -5.63 20.42
CA ILE A 173 11.37 -5.34 18.98
C ILE A 173 11.28 -3.83 18.72
N ARG A 174 10.38 -3.13 19.42
CA ARG A 174 10.27 -1.66 19.32
C ARG A 174 11.55 -0.96 19.75
N HIS A 175 12.18 -1.41 20.83
CA HIS A 175 13.46 -0.85 21.30
C HIS A 175 14.59 -1.12 20.31
N SER A 176 14.67 -2.34 19.76
CA SER A 176 15.66 -2.69 18.74
C SER A 176 15.49 -1.87 17.48
N LEU A 177 14.25 -1.68 17.00
CA LEU A 177 13.98 -0.86 15.82
C LEU A 177 14.37 0.60 16.03
N LEU A 178 14.03 1.17 17.19
CA LEU A 178 14.46 2.53 17.53
C LEU A 178 15.99 2.62 17.52
N ARG A 179 16.68 1.66 18.13
CA ARG A 179 18.14 1.59 18.13
C ARG A 179 18.70 1.54 16.71
N ASP A 180 18.15 0.68 15.85
CA ASP A 180 18.57 0.54 14.45
C ASP A 180 18.41 1.86 13.68
N ILE A 181 17.30 2.58 13.88
CA ILE A 181 17.06 3.89 13.24
C ILE A 181 18.06 4.94 13.75
N LEU A 182 18.30 5.00 15.05
CA LEU A 182 19.22 5.98 15.64
C LEU A 182 20.68 5.72 15.23
N LEU A 183 21.03 4.46 14.99
CA LEU A 183 22.38 4.02 14.61
C LEU A 183 22.51 3.70 13.12
N MET A 184 21.56 4.15 12.30
CA MET A 184 21.59 3.94 10.86
C MET A 184 22.87 4.55 10.26
N GLU A 185 23.47 3.84 9.31
CA GLU A 185 24.64 4.34 8.58
C GLU A 185 24.34 5.71 7.95
N ASP A 186 25.32 6.60 7.98
CA ASP A 186 25.20 8.00 7.53
C ASP A 186 24.14 8.84 8.27
N ASN A 187 23.64 8.38 9.41
CA ASN A 187 22.83 9.22 10.30
C ASN A 187 23.72 10.24 11.04
N ASP A 188 23.90 11.41 10.43
CA ASP A 188 24.66 12.52 11.00
C ASP A 188 23.90 13.35 12.05
N ALA A 189 22.70 12.91 12.45
CA ALA A 189 21.92 13.60 13.47
C ALA A 189 22.63 13.54 14.82
N VAL A 190 22.79 14.70 15.46
CA VAL A 190 23.28 14.76 16.84
C VAL A 190 22.21 14.21 17.77
N LEU A 191 22.46 13.02 18.31
CA LEU A 191 21.55 12.36 19.25
C LEU A 191 21.48 13.12 20.59
N PRO A 192 20.28 13.43 21.11
CA PRO A 192 20.13 13.94 22.47
C PRO A 192 20.77 13.01 23.51
N GLU A 193 21.40 13.58 24.56
CA GLU A 193 22.04 12.81 25.63
C GLU A 193 21.10 11.81 26.33
N THR A 194 19.81 12.13 26.37
CA THR A 194 18.78 11.23 26.92
C THR A 194 18.67 9.94 26.13
N LEU A 195 18.82 9.99 24.80
CA LEU A 195 18.78 8.82 23.92
C LEU A 195 20.10 8.03 23.95
N LEU A 196 21.24 8.71 24.11
CA LEU A 196 22.54 8.04 24.26
C LEU A 196 22.56 7.07 25.47
N LYS A 197 21.91 7.44 26.58
CA LYS A 197 21.77 6.57 27.76
C LYS A 197 20.91 5.33 27.50
N CYS A 198 19.94 5.42 26.57
CA CYS A 198 19.11 4.28 26.19
C CYS A 198 19.85 3.29 25.28
N LEU A 199 20.87 3.75 24.54
CA LEU A 199 21.66 2.92 23.62
C LEU A 199 22.77 2.10 24.30
N GLN A 200 23.08 2.39 25.58
CA GLN A 200 24.14 1.76 26.37
C GLN A 200 23.66 0.59 27.25
N ASN A 201 22.34 0.36 27.33
CA ASN A 201 21.70 -0.74 28.06
C ASN A 201 21.08 -1.74 27.08
#